data_AF-A0A955BAW5-F1
#
_entry.id   AF-A0A955BAW5-F1
#
_cell.length_a   1.000
_cell.length_b   1.000
_cell.length_c   1.000
_cell.angle_alpha   90.00
_cell.angle_beta   90.00
_cell.angle_gamma   90.00
#
_symmetry.space_group_name_H-M   'P 1'
#
loop_
_entity.id
_entity.type
_entity.pdbx_description
1 polymer ?
#
loop_
_entity_poly.entity_id
_entity_poly.type
_entity_poly.pdbx_seq_one_letter_code
_entity_poly.pdbx_strand_id
1 'polypeptide(L)'
;MKRFFYSALMLTISATAMADNWTGGEGSYNDDTNWSSGDVPGSADEAVINNGGTVSIDSFVDASKLRIGTTNGTSGTLVQTDGGLTAAGAFIGENGTGTVTITGGDFAIGGDSIHIGWLPNGVGEMNINGDDAFVTSGDDFQLGREGTGTLNLSAGQLQAGYTVIGKFGTGIWNQTGGLFDQAFGDIEIGDGGKPDQAGIAGPRVGTMNISGGIVQTSSHLAIGNRSGSGSVNISGGILAATGKGDSTIFIGRGADTGPDDGGET
;
A
#
# COMPACT_ATOMS: atom_id res chain seq x y z
N MET A 1 -61.35 11.98 -12.32
CA MET A 1 -60.21 11.65 -13.19
C MET A 1 -59.04 11.25 -12.29
N LYS A 2 -58.80 9.94 -12.08
CA LYS A 2 -57.72 9.43 -11.20
C LYS A 2 -56.40 9.44 -11.97
N ARG A 3 -55.41 10.18 -11.49
CA ARG A 3 -54.04 10.18 -12.04
C ARG A 3 -53.24 9.10 -11.31
N PHE A 4 -52.76 8.10 -12.05
CA PHE A 4 -51.79 7.13 -11.55
C PHE A 4 -50.38 7.70 -11.74
N PHE A 5 -49.62 7.82 -10.66
CA PHE A 5 -48.19 8.10 -10.71
C PHE A 5 -47.45 6.77 -10.85
N TYR A 6 -46.76 6.58 -11.97
CA TYR A 6 -45.82 5.47 -12.14
C TYR A 6 -44.51 5.88 -11.46
N SER A 7 -44.15 5.19 -10.38
CA SER A 7 -42.83 5.30 -9.77
C SER A 7 -41.87 4.46 -10.62
N ALA A 8 -40.93 5.12 -11.31
CA ALA A 8 -39.87 4.43 -12.04
C ALA A 8 -38.88 3.85 -11.02
N LEU A 9 -38.77 2.53 -10.97
CA LEU A 9 -37.71 1.83 -10.26
C LEU A 9 -36.42 2.05 -11.05
N MET A 10 -35.52 2.93 -10.57
CA MET A 10 -34.17 3.00 -11.09
C MET A 10 -33.41 1.76 -10.64
N LEU A 11 -33.18 0.84 -11.57
CA LEU A 11 -32.29 -0.30 -11.36
C LEU A 11 -30.85 0.23 -11.52
N THR A 12 -30.14 0.37 -10.41
CA THR A 12 -28.69 0.62 -10.43
C THR A 12 -27.98 -0.67 -10.79
N ILE A 13 -27.47 -0.77 -12.01
CA ILE A 13 -26.59 -1.85 -12.42
C ILE A 13 -25.19 -1.42 -11.97
N SER A 14 -24.59 -2.17 -11.03
CA SER A 14 -23.19 -1.94 -10.68
C SER A 14 -22.33 -2.28 -11.89
N ALA A 15 -21.74 -1.26 -12.51
CA ALA A 15 -20.71 -1.47 -13.53
C ALA A 15 -19.50 -2.12 -12.85
N THR A 16 -19.04 -3.24 -13.38
CA THR A 16 -17.76 -3.83 -12.97
C THR A 16 -16.66 -2.92 -13.46
N ALA A 17 -15.69 -2.60 -12.60
CA ALA A 17 -14.55 -1.80 -13.00
C ALA A 17 -13.84 -2.46 -14.19
N MET A 18 -13.64 -1.71 -15.27
CA MET A 18 -12.94 -2.20 -16.44
C MET A 18 -11.45 -1.94 -16.27
N ALA A 19 -10.62 -2.97 -16.47
CA ALA A 19 -9.18 -2.81 -16.44
C ALA A 19 -8.72 -2.11 -17.72
N ASP A 20 -8.01 -1.00 -17.56
CA ASP A 20 -7.41 -0.26 -18.65
C ASP A 20 -5.88 -0.31 -18.53
N ASN A 21 -5.25 -0.81 -19.58
CA ASN A 21 -3.84 -1.12 -19.58
C ASN A 21 -3.06 0.04 -20.18
N TRP A 22 -2.00 0.45 -19.50
CA TRP A 22 -0.99 1.33 -20.05
C TRP A 22 -0.33 0.65 -21.27
N THR A 23 -0.36 1.36 -22.39
CA THR A 23 0.26 0.97 -23.66
C THR A 23 1.43 1.88 -24.04
N GLY A 24 1.53 3.05 -23.40
CA GLY A 24 2.60 4.01 -23.61
C GLY A 24 3.97 3.51 -23.17
N GLY A 25 5.02 4.22 -23.61
CA GLY A 25 6.36 4.07 -23.05
C GLY A 25 6.45 4.88 -21.76
N GLU A 26 7.18 5.99 -21.83
CA GLU A 26 7.15 7.07 -20.84
C GLU A 26 6.11 8.11 -21.26
N GLY A 27 5.19 8.51 -20.37
CA GLY A 27 4.14 9.46 -20.71
C GLY A 27 3.23 9.84 -19.54
N SER A 28 2.38 10.83 -19.78
CA SER A 28 1.42 11.33 -18.78
C SER A 28 0.24 10.39 -18.61
N TYR A 29 -0.19 10.20 -17.36
CA TYR A 29 -1.45 9.51 -17.03
C TYR A 29 -2.64 10.11 -17.78
N ASN A 30 -2.67 11.44 -17.96
CA ASN A 30 -3.79 12.17 -18.54
C ASN A 30 -3.82 12.20 -20.07
N ASP A 31 -2.94 11.45 -20.73
CA ASP A 31 -2.94 11.26 -22.19
C ASP A 31 -3.66 9.95 -22.54
N ASP A 32 -4.88 10.08 -23.06
CA ASP A 32 -5.78 8.98 -23.42
C ASP A 32 -5.16 8.00 -24.43
N THR A 33 -4.24 8.48 -25.28
CA THR A 33 -3.55 7.65 -26.27
C THR A 33 -2.58 6.65 -25.66
N ASN A 34 -2.21 6.82 -24.38
CA ASN A 34 -1.38 5.87 -23.66
C ASN A 34 -2.19 4.75 -23.01
N TRP A 35 -3.52 4.76 -23.09
CA TRP A 35 -4.39 3.76 -22.49
C TRP A 35 -5.07 2.88 -23.54
N SER A 36 -5.25 1.60 -23.21
CA SER A 36 -5.75 0.60 -24.14
C SER A 36 -7.21 0.82 -24.56
N SER A 37 -8.00 1.50 -23.73
CA SER A 37 -9.38 1.89 -24.06
C SER A 37 -9.44 3.08 -25.02
N GLY A 38 -8.40 3.90 -25.08
CA GLY A 38 -8.40 5.21 -25.72
C GLY A 38 -9.06 6.31 -24.90
N ASP A 39 -9.32 6.08 -23.61
CA ASP A 39 -9.81 7.04 -22.62
C ASP A 39 -8.86 7.04 -21.39
N VAL A 40 -8.79 8.14 -20.65
CA VAL A 40 -8.03 8.19 -19.37
C VAL A 40 -8.83 7.44 -18.29
N PRO A 41 -8.22 6.47 -17.55
CA PRO A 41 -8.92 5.75 -16.49
C PRO A 41 -9.43 6.73 -15.43
N GLY A 42 -10.68 6.53 -14.99
CA GLY A 42 -11.29 7.30 -13.91
C GLY A 42 -11.60 6.45 -12.68
N SER A 43 -12.37 7.01 -11.74
CA SER A 43 -12.77 6.33 -10.49
C SER A 43 -13.53 5.01 -10.68
N ALA A 44 -13.99 4.71 -11.90
CA ALA A 44 -14.68 3.47 -12.26
C ALA A 44 -13.75 2.43 -12.89
N ASP A 45 -12.51 2.76 -13.22
CA ASP A 45 -11.61 1.94 -14.04
C ASP A 45 -10.41 1.46 -13.22
N GLU A 46 -9.90 0.25 -13.47
CA GLU A 46 -8.63 -0.18 -12.88
C GLU A 46 -7.49 0.27 -13.81
N ALA A 47 -6.59 1.11 -13.31
CA ALA A 47 -5.40 1.54 -14.05
C ALA A 47 -4.29 0.51 -13.89
N VAL A 48 -3.88 -0.14 -15.00
CA VAL A 48 -2.95 -1.28 -15.00
C VAL A 48 -1.67 -0.95 -15.78
N ILE A 49 -0.51 -1.03 -15.12
CA ILE A 49 0.81 -0.74 -15.72
C ILE A 49 1.68 -2.01 -15.72
N ASN A 50 1.74 -2.71 -16.86
CA ASN A 50 2.34 -4.04 -17.00
C ASN A 50 3.29 -4.22 -18.20
N ASN A 51 3.55 -3.16 -18.95
CA ASN A 51 4.31 -3.20 -20.20
C ASN A 51 5.78 -2.73 -20.06
N GLY A 52 6.24 -2.50 -18.83
CA GLY A 52 7.56 -1.93 -18.52
C GLY A 52 7.68 -0.43 -18.73
N GLY A 53 6.59 0.25 -19.10
CA GLY A 53 6.52 1.70 -19.27
C GLY A 53 6.52 2.47 -17.94
N THR A 54 6.59 3.79 -18.06
CA THR A 54 6.58 4.75 -16.96
C THR A 54 5.44 5.72 -17.13
N VAL A 55 4.54 5.76 -16.15
CA VAL A 55 3.44 6.72 -16.07
C VAL A 55 3.85 7.91 -15.20
N SER A 56 3.65 9.13 -15.68
CA SER A 56 3.84 10.35 -14.90
C SER A 56 2.52 10.98 -14.47
N ILE A 57 2.49 11.47 -13.22
CA ILE A 57 1.36 12.22 -12.64
C ILE A 57 1.90 13.55 -12.12
N ASP A 58 1.36 14.64 -12.66
CA ASP A 58 1.66 16.04 -12.30
C ASP A 58 0.38 16.85 -12.04
N SER A 59 -0.77 16.19 -11.99
CA SER A 59 -2.10 16.76 -11.91
C SER A 59 -3.05 15.75 -11.25
N PHE A 60 -4.25 16.17 -10.87
CA PHE A 60 -5.20 15.29 -10.20
C PHE A 60 -5.72 14.20 -11.14
N VAL A 61 -5.71 12.95 -10.69
CA VAL A 61 -6.22 11.76 -11.37
C VAL A 61 -6.95 10.85 -10.40
N ASP A 62 -7.88 10.05 -10.91
CA ASP A 62 -8.66 9.08 -10.14
C ASP A 62 -8.57 7.71 -10.79
N ALA A 63 -8.53 6.65 -10.00
CA ALA A 63 -8.70 5.28 -10.45
C ALA A 63 -9.60 4.51 -9.48
N SER A 64 -10.30 3.47 -9.91
CA SER A 64 -10.89 2.53 -8.95
C SER A 64 -9.79 1.78 -8.18
N LYS A 65 -8.77 1.28 -8.90
CA LYS A 65 -7.57 0.66 -8.35
C LYS A 65 -6.38 0.99 -9.22
N LEU A 66 -5.22 1.12 -8.59
CA LEU A 66 -3.93 1.17 -9.27
C LEU A 66 -3.25 -0.20 -9.16
N ARG A 67 -2.81 -0.75 -10.29
CA ARG A 67 -2.08 -2.02 -10.32
C ARG A 67 -0.84 -1.92 -11.20
N ILE A 68 0.32 -2.32 -10.66
CA ILE A 68 1.61 -2.25 -11.34
C ILE A 68 2.31 -3.60 -11.22
N GLY A 69 2.69 -4.20 -12.35
CA GLY A 69 3.32 -5.52 -12.39
C GLY A 69 2.41 -6.62 -11.83
N THR A 70 1.27 -6.88 -12.47
CA THR A 70 0.23 -7.79 -11.97
C THR A 70 0.47 -9.26 -12.24
N THR A 71 1.38 -9.58 -13.16
CA THR A 71 1.68 -10.97 -13.54
C THR A 71 3.19 -11.22 -13.57
N ASN A 72 3.58 -12.47 -13.37
CA ASN A 72 4.99 -12.84 -13.37
C ASN A 72 5.66 -12.47 -14.70
N GLY A 73 6.79 -11.78 -14.63
CA GLY A 73 7.53 -11.29 -15.79
C GLY A 73 7.04 -9.96 -16.37
N THR A 74 5.95 -9.38 -15.84
CA THR A 74 5.53 -8.01 -16.19
C THR A 74 6.14 -6.99 -15.25
N SER A 75 6.28 -5.75 -15.74
CA SER A 75 6.74 -4.64 -14.92
C SER A 75 6.03 -3.32 -15.25
N GLY A 76 6.20 -2.33 -14.39
CA GLY A 76 5.72 -0.97 -14.64
C GLY A 76 6.28 0.02 -13.60
N THR A 77 6.24 1.30 -13.95
CA THR A 77 6.67 2.39 -13.08
C THR A 77 5.62 3.49 -13.04
N LEU A 78 5.39 4.08 -11.87
CA LEU A 78 4.65 5.32 -11.70
C LEU A 78 5.53 6.36 -11.00
N VAL A 79 5.53 7.58 -11.53
CA VAL A 79 6.22 8.74 -10.98
C VAL A 79 5.20 9.85 -10.75
N GLN A 80 4.96 10.19 -9.48
CA GLN A 80 4.12 11.33 -9.11
C GLN A 80 5.01 12.48 -8.67
N THR A 81 4.94 13.60 -9.39
CA THR A 81 5.72 14.81 -9.09
C THR A 81 4.92 15.91 -8.44
N ASP A 82 3.61 15.95 -8.68
CA ASP A 82 2.65 16.92 -8.14
C ASP A 82 1.22 16.37 -8.32
N GLY A 83 0.20 17.16 -7.99
CA GLY A 83 -1.20 16.82 -8.16
C GLY A 83 -1.68 15.84 -7.11
N GLY A 84 -2.53 14.90 -7.52
CA GLY A 84 -2.91 13.82 -6.63
C GLY A 84 -3.53 12.63 -7.32
N LEU A 85 -3.27 11.44 -6.80
CA LEU A 85 -3.92 10.20 -7.20
C LEU A 85 -4.87 9.77 -6.09
N THR A 86 -6.15 9.60 -6.43
CA THR A 86 -7.10 8.91 -5.55
C THR A 86 -7.44 7.54 -6.12
N ALA A 87 -7.36 6.49 -5.31
CA ALA A 87 -7.90 5.19 -5.66
C ALA A 87 -8.47 4.44 -4.45
N ALA A 88 -9.25 3.38 -4.70
CA ALA A 88 -9.69 2.52 -3.62
C ALA A 88 -8.52 1.69 -3.09
N GLY A 89 -7.75 1.03 -3.97
CA GLY A 89 -6.60 0.19 -3.59
C GLY A 89 -5.40 0.37 -4.52
N ALA A 90 -4.20 0.08 -4.01
CA ALA A 90 -2.96 0.10 -4.78
C ALA A 90 -2.14 -1.18 -4.62
N PHE A 91 -1.77 -1.81 -5.74
CA PHE A 91 -0.96 -3.02 -5.79
C PHE A 91 0.31 -2.75 -6.60
N ILE A 92 1.46 -2.73 -5.92
CA ILE A 92 2.76 -2.37 -6.47
C ILE A 92 3.64 -3.62 -6.48
N GLY A 93 3.94 -4.14 -7.67
CA GLY A 93 4.60 -5.43 -7.82
C GLY A 93 3.71 -6.54 -7.26
N GLU A 94 2.47 -6.64 -7.75
CA GLU A 94 1.50 -7.61 -7.23
C GLU A 94 2.00 -9.04 -7.43
N ASN A 95 2.41 -9.40 -8.65
CA ASN A 95 3.02 -10.70 -8.98
C ASN A 95 4.17 -10.59 -10.01
N GLY A 96 4.48 -9.37 -10.45
CA GLY A 96 5.65 -9.00 -11.23
C GLY A 96 6.43 -7.91 -10.51
N THR A 97 7.06 -7.00 -11.24
CA THR A 97 7.83 -5.89 -10.66
C THR A 97 7.09 -4.57 -10.76
N GLY A 98 6.92 -3.84 -9.66
CA GLY A 98 6.31 -2.52 -9.70
C GLY A 98 7.12 -1.51 -8.90
N THR A 99 7.23 -0.30 -9.44
CA THR A 99 7.90 0.81 -8.76
C THR A 99 7.00 2.04 -8.74
N VAL A 100 6.88 2.66 -7.57
CA VAL A 100 6.22 3.96 -7.39
C VAL A 100 7.23 4.93 -6.80
N THR A 101 7.33 6.13 -7.37
CA THR A 101 8.12 7.24 -6.81
C THR A 101 7.24 8.47 -6.65
N ILE A 102 7.26 9.07 -5.46
CA ILE A 102 6.42 10.22 -5.10
C ILE A 102 7.33 11.32 -4.57
N THR A 103 7.50 12.38 -5.39
CA THR A 103 8.28 13.57 -5.04
C THR A 103 7.40 14.77 -4.70
N GLY A 104 6.08 14.65 -4.77
CA GLY A 104 5.12 15.70 -4.44
C GLY A 104 3.67 15.26 -4.61
N GLY A 105 2.75 16.09 -4.12
CA GLY A 105 1.31 15.87 -4.22
C GLY A 105 0.77 14.79 -3.26
N ASP A 106 -0.52 14.50 -3.43
CA ASP A 106 -1.27 13.55 -2.58
C ASP A 106 -1.40 12.18 -3.27
N PHE A 107 -0.94 11.10 -2.63
CA PHE A 107 -1.22 9.73 -3.07
C PHE A 107 -2.17 9.08 -2.07
N ALA A 108 -3.46 9.15 -2.35
CA ALA A 108 -4.53 8.81 -1.41
C ALA A 108 -5.24 7.51 -1.81
N ILE A 109 -5.03 6.47 -1.03
CA ILE A 109 -5.68 5.16 -1.20
C ILE A 109 -6.71 5.00 -0.10
N GLY A 110 -7.97 5.31 -0.40
CA GLY A 110 -8.98 5.58 0.63
C GLY A 110 -9.97 4.45 0.91
N GLY A 111 -10.16 3.51 -0.01
CA GLY A 111 -11.22 2.50 0.09
C GLY A 111 -10.77 1.10 0.50
N ASP A 112 -9.47 0.85 0.44
CA ASP A 112 -8.81 -0.46 0.50
C ASP A 112 -7.37 -0.21 1.00
N SER A 113 -6.48 -1.17 0.79
CA SER A 113 -5.10 -1.15 1.28
C SER A 113 -4.06 -0.74 0.22
N ILE A 114 -2.86 -0.39 0.68
CA ILE A 114 -1.64 -0.32 -0.13
C ILE A 114 -0.84 -1.61 0.06
N HIS A 115 -0.54 -2.28 -1.05
CA HIS A 115 0.23 -3.52 -1.07
C HIS A 115 1.48 -3.38 -1.94
N ILE A 116 2.63 -3.73 -1.37
CA ILE A 116 3.94 -3.66 -2.03
C ILE A 116 4.56 -5.04 -1.98
N GLY A 117 4.70 -5.73 -3.11
CA GLY A 117 5.16 -7.13 -3.16
C GLY A 117 4.12 -8.11 -2.59
N TRP A 118 2.94 -8.17 -3.22
CA TRP A 118 1.77 -8.87 -2.66
C TRP A 118 1.86 -10.40 -2.73
N LEU A 119 2.04 -10.96 -3.94
CA LEU A 119 2.06 -12.41 -4.23
C LEU A 119 3.50 -12.94 -4.31
N PRO A 120 3.72 -14.27 -4.37
CA PRO A 120 5.04 -14.88 -4.21
C PRO A 120 6.14 -14.41 -5.19
N ASN A 121 5.79 -14.01 -6.41
CA ASN A 121 6.75 -13.46 -7.38
C ASN A 121 6.76 -11.93 -7.41
N GLY A 122 5.90 -11.29 -6.62
CA GLY A 122 5.75 -9.85 -6.56
C GLY A 122 6.98 -9.18 -5.97
N VAL A 123 7.53 -8.20 -6.68
CA VAL A 123 8.61 -7.33 -6.22
C VAL A 123 8.12 -5.90 -6.33
N GLY A 124 7.72 -5.32 -5.21
CA GLY A 124 7.24 -3.95 -5.12
C GLY A 124 8.26 -3.02 -4.49
N GLU A 125 8.37 -1.81 -5.01
CA GLU A 125 9.15 -0.73 -4.41
C GLU A 125 8.35 0.58 -4.41
N MET A 126 8.29 1.25 -3.26
CA MET A 126 7.74 2.60 -3.12
C MET A 126 8.80 3.54 -2.55
N ASN A 127 9.02 4.65 -3.23
CA ASN A 127 9.94 5.71 -2.86
C ASN A 127 9.15 7.00 -2.55
N ILE A 128 9.26 7.50 -1.32
CA ILE A 128 8.64 8.77 -0.89
C ILE A 128 9.79 9.71 -0.49
N ASN A 129 10.07 10.69 -1.35
CA ASN A 129 11.27 11.50 -1.25
C ASN A 129 11.06 13.00 -1.51
N GLY A 130 9.82 13.43 -1.71
CA GLY A 130 9.44 14.85 -1.74
C GLY A 130 9.06 15.38 -0.36
N ASP A 131 9.47 16.60 -0.03
CA ASP A 131 9.05 17.26 1.22
C ASP A 131 7.52 17.50 1.25
N ASP A 132 6.93 17.79 0.09
CA ASP A 132 5.49 18.00 -0.09
C ASP A 132 4.72 16.72 -0.46
N ALA A 133 5.38 15.55 -0.43
CA ALA A 133 4.71 14.28 -0.71
C ALA A 133 3.86 13.84 0.50
N PHE A 134 2.58 13.55 0.25
CA PHE A 134 1.67 13.03 1.27
C PHE A 134 1.02 11.73 0.78
N VAL A 135 1.29 10.63 1.47
CA VAL A 135 0.75 9.31 1.13
C VAL A 135 -0.21 8.86 2.22
N THR A 136 -1.39 8.37 1.83
CA THR A 136 -2.40 7.84 2.77
C THR A 136 -2.84 6.45 2.35
N SER A 137 -2.80 5.49 3.28
CA SER A 137 -3.56 4.24 3.20
C SER A 137 -4.73 4.28 4.18
N GLY A 138 -5.95 4.12 3.66
CA GLY A 138 -7.20 4.15 4.43
C GLY A 138 -7.42 2.89 5.27
N ASP A 139 -6.76 1.78 4.90
CA ASP A 139 -6.81 0.50 5.61
C ASP A 139 -5.40 -0.02 5.91
N ASP A 140 -5.02 -1.20 5.40
CA ASP A 140 -3.69 -1.75 5.64
C ASP A 140 -2.60 -1.08 4.79
N PHE A 141 -1.39 -1.06 5.33
CA PHE A 141 -0.17 -0.80 4.57
C PHE A 141 0.77 -2.00 4.69
N GLN A 142 0.95 -2.75 3.60
CA GLN A 142 1.64 -4.04 3.63
C GLN A 142 2.88 -4.08 2.73
N LEU A 143 4.02 -4.47 3.31
CA LEU A 143 5.28 -4.69 2.63
C LEU A 143 5.62 -6.17 2.61
N GLY A 144 5.68 -6.78 1.44
CA GLY A 144 6.09 -8.17 1.26
C GLY A 144 5.13 -9.15 1.93
N ARG A 145 3.85 -9.16 1.53
CA ARG A 145 2.89 -10.10 2.11
C ARG A 145 3.27 -11.53 1.78
N GLU A 146 3.46 -11.89 0.51
CA GLU A 146 4.02 -13.18 0.09
C GLU A 146 5.29 -13.00 -0.76
N GLY A 147 5.45 -11.84 -1.40
CA GLY A 147 6.61 -11.48 -2.23
C GLY A 147 7.66 -10.67 -1.47
N THR A 148 8.31 -9.75 -2.18
CA THR A 148 9.27 -8.79 -1.63
C THR A 148 8.74 -7.37 -1.78
N GLY A 149 8.54 -6.67 -0.67
CA GLY A 149 8.09 -5.28 -0.65
C GLY A 149 9.12 -4.38 -0.01
N THR A 150 9.45 -3.27 -0.66
CA THR A 150 10.38 -2.26 -0.14
C THR A 150 9.73 -0.89 -0.08
N LEU A 151 9.81 -0.24 1.09
CA LEU A 151 9.51 1.17 1.27
C LEU A 151 10.81 1.93 1.56
N ASN A 152 11.05 3.02 0.82
CA ASN A 152 12.07 4.00 1.12
C ASN A 152 11.40 5.36 1.42
N LEU A 153 11.43 5.79 2.68
CA LEU A 153 10.87 7.05 3.15
C LEU A 153 12.00 8.00 3.56
N SER A 154 12.28 9.00 2.71
CA SER A 154 13.36 9.98 2.96
C SER A 154 12.86 11.39 3.22
N ALA A 155 11.63 11.72 2.84
CA ALA A 155 10.99 13.01 3.09
C ALA A 155 9.46 12.85 3.10
N GLY A 156 8.73 13.95 3.27
CA GLY A 156 7.27 13.95 3.22
C GLY A 156 6.61 13.22 4.39
N GLN A 157 5.35 12.83 4.21
CA GLN A 157 4.57 12.12 5.21
C GLN A 157 3.83 10.92 4.62
N LEU A 158 3.85 9.82 5.35
CA LEU A 158 3.05 8.62 5.11
C LEU A 158 2.13 8.41 6.31
N GLN A 159 0.82 8.41 6.07
CA GLN A 159 -0.19 8.00 7.04
C GLN A 159 -0.78 6.65 6.63
N ALA A 160 -0.85 5.72 7.56
CA ALA A 160 -1.40 4.39 7.32
C ALA A 160 -2.06 3.84 8.58
N GLY A 161 -3.01 2.92 8.39
CA GLY A 161 -3.59 2.13 9.47
C GLY A 161 -2.70 0.97 9.89
N TYR A 162 -3.30 -0.21 9.90
CA TYR A 162 -2.62 -1.45 10.27
C TYR A 162 -1.46 -1.74 9.32
N THR A 163 -0.25 -1.86 9.85
CA THR A 163 0.97 -1.89 9.04
C THR A 163 1.70 -3.21 9.22
N VAL A 164 2.00 -3.90 8.13
CA VAL A 164 2.68 -5.20 8.17
C VAL A 164 3.93 -5.18 7.31
N ILE A 165 5.05 -5.60 7.88
CA ILE A 165 6.35 -5.71 7.21
C ILE A 165 6.77 -7.17 7.23
N GLY A 166 6.64 -7.86 6.10
CA GLY A 166 7.06 -9.25 5.93
C GLY A 166 6.14 -10.24 6.66
N LYS A 167 4.95 -10.48 6.11
CA LYS A 167 3.99 -11.47 6.67
C LYS A 167 4.40 -12.89 6.32
N PHE A 168 4.09 -13.34 5.11
CA PHE A 168 4.58 -14.59 4.53
C PHE A 168 5.86 -14.34 3.71
N GLY A 169 6.04 -13.14 3.15
CA GLY A 169 7.18 -12.74 2.34
C GLY A 169 8.28 -11.99 3.09
N THR A 170 8.98 -11.11 2.36
CA THR A 170 10.05 -10.25 2.86
C THR A 170 9.63 -8.79 2.74
N GLY A 171 9.48 -8.10 3.87
CA GLY A 171 9.22 -6.66 3.93
C GLY A 171 10.46 -5.91 4.39
N ILE A 172 10.79 -4.83 3.69
CA ILE A 172 11.89 -3.92 4.03
C ILE A 172 11.37 -2.50 4.07
N TRP A 173 11.56 -1.82 5.19
CA TRP A 173 11.30 -0.40 5.33
C TRP A 173 12.59 0.31 5.70
N ASN A 174 13.04 1.22 4.84
CA ASN A 174 14.14 2.13 5.10
C ASN A 174 13.61 3.55 5.33
N GLN A 175 13.91 4.12 6.50
CA GLN A 175 13.58 5.50 6.83
C GLN A 175 14.83 6.32 7.12
N THR A 176 15.05 7.33 6.29
CA THR A 176 16.15 8.30 6.41
C THR A 176 15.65 9.70 6.73
N GLY A 177 14.34 9.95 6.60
CA GLY A 177 13.68 11.22 6.88
C GLY A 177 12.16 11.06 6.92
N GLY A 178 11.45 12.17 6.73
CA GLY A 178 9.98 12.20 6.71
C GLY A 178 9.29 11.81 8.03
N LEU A 179 7.97 11.75 7.97
CA LEU A 179 7.09 11.33 9.05
C LEU A 179 6.27 10.12 8.61
N PHE A 180 6.35 9.03 9.37
CA PHE A 180 5.31 8.01 9.37
C PHE A 180 4.38 8.27 10.56
N ASP A 181 3.11 8.55 10.29
CA ASP A 181 2.09 8.79 11.31
C ASP A 181 1.01 7.71 11.23
N GLN A 182 1.09 6.71 12.11
CA GLN A 182 0.10 5.65 12.13
C GLN A 182 -1.26 6.19 12.58
N ALA A 183 -2.30 5.96 11.79
CA ALA A 183 -3.65 6.40 12.07
C ALA A 183 -4.36 5.49 13.09
N PHE A 184 -4.24 4.18 12.92
CA PHE A 184 -4.84 3.15 13.76
C PHE A 184 -4.13 1.80 13.58
N GLY A 185 -4.52 0.79 14.36
CA GLY A 185 -3.97 -0.56 14.25
C GLY A 185 -2.52 -0.68 14.73
N ASP A 186 -1.98 -1.89 14.59
CA ASP A 186 -0.64 -2.27 15.02
C ASP A 186 0.39 -2.12 13.90
N ILE A 187 1.67 -1.96 14.25
CA ILE A 187 2.79 -2.19 13.34
C ILE A 187 3.34 -3.58 13.65
N GLU A 188 3.33 -4.48 12.67
CA GLU A 188 3.83 -5.84 12.82
C GLU A 188 5.01 -6.10 11.89
N ILE A 189 6.15 -6.49 12.47
CA ILE A 189 7.41 -6.68 11.76
C ILE A 189 7.80 -8.14 11.86
N GLY A 190 7.83 -8.83 10.72
CA GLY A 190 7.97 -10.27 10.63
C GLY A 190 6.76 -10.98 11.23
N ASP A 191 5.61 -10.94 10.55
CA ASP A 191 4.34 -11.52 11.03
C ASP A 191 4.13 -12.95 10.52
N GLY A 192 4.23 -13.94 11.40
CA GLY A 192 3.93 -15.33 11.08
C GLY A 192 2.45 -15.63 10.76
N GLY A 193 1.57 -14.64 10.80
CA GLY A 193 0.15 -14.81 10.51
C GLY A 193 -0.60 -15.57 11.60
N LYS A 194 -1.90 -15.70 11.41
CA LYS A 194 -2.80 -16.36 12.37
C LYS A 194 -2.59 -17.88 12.40
N PRO A 195 -3.05 -18.59 13.46
CA PRO A 195 -2.91 -20.05 13.55
C PRO A 195 -3.47 -20.82 12.34
N ASP A 196 -4.56 -20.35 11.74
CA ASP A 196 -5.16 -20.92 10.52
C ASP A 196 -4.34 -20.62 9.24
N GLN A 197 -3.37 -19.71 9.33
CA GLN A 197 -2.44 -19.34 8.26
C GLN A 197 -1.05 -19.97 8.41
N ALA A 198 -0.85 -20.84 9.42
CA ALA A 198 0.44 -21.49 9.68
C ALA A 198 0.96 -22.33 8.48
N GLY A 199 0.05 -22.79 7.60
CA GLY A 199 0.40 -23.56 6.40
C GLY A 199 0.90 -22.74 5.21
N ILE A 200 0.78 -21.41 5.24
CA ILE A 200 1.26 -20.56 4.13
C ILE A 200 2.79 -20.51 4.21
N ALA A 201 3.45 -20.91 3.13
CA ALA A 201 4.92 -20.94 3.10
C ALA A 201 5.51 -19.55 2.83
N GLY A 202 6.72 -19.31 3.33
CA GLY A 202 7.52 -18.15 2.98
C GLY A 202 8.50 -17.75 4.09
N PRO A 203 9.39 -16.77 3.83
CA PRO A 203 10.44 -16.37 4.76
C PRO A 203 9.92 -15.67 6.02
N ARG A 204 8.79 -14.95 5.95
CA ARG A 204 8.17 -14.24 7.09
C ARG A 204 9.13 -13.25 7.77
N VAL A 205 9.86 -12.49 6.95
CA VAL A 205 10.95 -11.61 7.38
C VAL A 205 10.54 -10.16 7.22
N GLY A 206 10.46 -9.44 8.34
CA GLY A 206 10.30 -8.00 8.36
C GLY A 206 11.57 -7.30 8.83
N THR A 207 11.98 -6.25 8.13
CA THR A 207 13.09 -5.38 8.55
C THR A 207 12.68 -3.93 8.47
N MET A 208 12.86 -3.19 9.56
CA MET A 208 12.71 -1.74 9.62
C MET A 208 14.05 -1.11 9.99
N ASN A 209 14.56 -0.22 9.14
CA ASN A 209 15.81 0.50 9.32
C ASN A 209 15.51 1.99 9.49
N ILE A 210 15.76 2.55 10.67
CA ILE A 210 15.54 3.96 11.00
C ILE A 210 16.89 4.63 11.21
N SER A 211 17.23 5.54 10.30
CA SER A 211 18.44 6.37 10.36
C SER A 211 18.14 7.87 10.41
N GLY A 212 16.88 8.26 10.23
CA GLY A 212 16.36 9.62 10.37
C GLY A 212 14.83 9.64 10.40
N GLY A 213 14.24 10.83 10.43
CA GLY A 213 12.78 11.00 10.44
C GLY A 213 12.10 10.61 11.75
N ILE A 214 10.78 10.46 11.70
CA ILE A 214 9.92 10.08 12.82
C ILE A 214 9.01 8.91 12.40
N VAL A 215 8.97 7.85 13.21
CA VAL A 215 7.94 6.80 13.18
C VAL A 215 7.06 6.98 14.41
N GLN A 216 5.81 7.38 14.22
CA GLN A 216 4.82 7.52 15.29
C GLN A 216 3.82 6.37 15.20
N THR A 217 3.75 5.56 16.25
CA THR A 217 2.79 4.44 16.33
C THR A 217 1.49 4.90 16.99
N SER A 218 0.35 4.32 16.61
CA SER A 218 -0.95 4.61 17.24
C SER A 218 -1.31 3.59 18.32
N SER A 219 -0.96 2.33 18.10
CA SER A 219 -1.26 1.19 18.98
C SER A 219 0.04 0.48 19.34
N HIS A 220 0.11 -0.84 19.09
CA HIS A 220 1.25 -1.68 19.43
C HIS A 220 2.27 -1.76 18.29
N LEU A 221 3.52 -1.98 18.68
CA LEU A 221 4.60 -2.34 17.78
C LEU A 221 5.05 -3.76 18.13
N ALA A 222 4.87 -4.72 17.23
CA ALA A 222 5.28 -6.10 17.41
C ALA A 222 6.47 -6.44 16.50
N ILE A 223 7.55 -6.96 17.10
CA ILE A 223 8.77 -7.36 16.40
C ILE A 223 8.95 -8.88 16.56
N GLY A 224 9.03 -9.61 15.44
CA GLY A 224 9.03 -11.07 15.43
C GLY A 224 7.68 -11.62 15.87
N ASN A 225 6.63 -11.22 15.18
CA ASN A 225 5.24 -11.52 15.53
C ASN A 225 4.83 -12.93 15.08
N ARG A 226 4.10 -13.67 15.90
CA ARG A 226 3.47 -14.98 15.58
C ARG A 226 4.41 -16.00 14.93
N SER A 227 5.67 -16.08 15.37
CA SER A 227 6.74 -16.93 14.80
C SER A 227 7.40 -16.42 13.51
N GLY A 228 7.11 -15.20 13.07
CA GLY A 228 7.90 -14.53 12.05
C GLY A 228 9.21 -13.95 12.62
N SER A 229 10.09 -13.51 11.72
CA SER A 229 11.39 -12.94 12.07
C SER A 229 11.40 -11.44 11.79
N GLY A 230 11.33 -10.64 12.85
CA GLY A 230 11.33 -9.18 12.77
C GLY A 230 12.64 -8.59 13.25
N SER A 231 13.11 -7.53 12.58
CA SER A 231 14.22 -6.71 13.06
C SER A 231 13.92 -5.22 12.94
N VAL A 232 14.34 -4.45 13.94
CA VAL A 232 14.31 -2.99 13.93
C VAL A 232 15.71 -2.49 14.24
N ASN A 233 16.31 -1.78 13.29
CA ASN A 233 17.64 -1.20 13.40
C ASN A 233 17.52 0.32 13.50
N ILE A 234 17.93 0.90 14.63
CA ILE A 234 17.85 2.34 14.86
C ILE A 234 19.26 2.90 14.99
N SER A 235 19.69 3.69 14.00
CA SER A 235 20.96 4.42 13.99
C SER A 235 20.78 5.94 14.00
N GLY A 236 19.54 6.41 13.87
CA GLY A 236 19.13 7.82 13.97
C GLY A 236 17.61 7.94 13.97
N GLY A 237 17.09 9.18 13.86
CA GLY A 237 15.64 9.45 13.85
C GLY A 237 14.96 9.25 15.22
N ILE A 238 13.63 9.10 15.18
CA ILE A 238 12.78 8.91 16.35
C ILE A 238 11.80 7.76 16.08
N LEU A 239 11.78 6.77 16.98
CA LEU A 239 10.68 5.81 17.10
C LEU A 239 9.82 6.21 18.29
N ALA A 240 8.69 6.85 18.03
CA ALA A 240 7.74 7.33 19.03
C ALA A 240 6.62 6.29 19.23
N ALA A 241 6.87 5.33 20.10
CA ALA A 241 5.84 4.41 20.62
C ALA A 241 5.00 5.07 21.72
N THR A 242 4.55 6.30 21.46
CA THR A 242 3.87 7.18 22.43
C THR A 242 2.42 7.43 22.02
N GLY A 243 1.83 6.49 21.27
CA GLY A 243 0.60 6.68 20.51
C GLY A 243 -0.61 7.15 21.31
N LYS A 244 -1.63 7.59 20.57
CA LYS A 244 -2.92 8.12 21.07
C LYS A 244 -3.76 7.08 21.87
N GLY A 245 -3.23 5.89 22.13
CA GLY A 245 -3.86 4.77 22.86
C GLY A 245 -2.85 3.95 23.67
N ASP A 246 -3.21 2.72 24.04
CA ASP A 246 -2.35 1.81 24.82
C ASP A 246 -1.16 1.30 23.99
N SER A 247 -0.09 2.08 23.88
CA SER A 247 1.10 1.70 23.12
C SER A 247 1.99 0.75 23.93
N THR A 248 2.24 -0.43 23.35
CA THR A 248 3.17 -1.43 23.89
C THR A 248 4.11 -1.91 22.79
N ILE A 249 5.37 -2.16 23.15
CA ILE A 249 6.33 -2.81 22.26
C ILE A 249 6.44 -4.28 22.65
N PHE A 250 6.12 -5.18 21.71
CA PHE A 250 6.29 -6.61 21.86
C PHE A 250 7.52 -7.08 21.09
N ILE A 251 8.33 -7.93 21.73
CA ILE A 251 9.48 -8.60 21.09
C ILE A 251 9.28 -10.11 21.24
N GLY A 252 9.11 -10.79 20.11
CA GLY A 252 8.78 -12.22 20.08
C GLY A 252 7.35 -12.52 20.55
N ARG A 253 6.36 -11.77 20.07
CA ARG A 253 4.94 -12.03 20.40
C ARG A 253 4.58 -13.40 19.83
N GLY A 254 4.22 -14.35 20.71
CA GLY A 254 3.78 -15.69 20.30
C GLY A 254 2.54 -15.63 19.42
N ALA A 255 2.19 -16.75 18.79
CA ALA A 255 0.86 -16.89 18.21
C ALA A 255 -0.15 -16.89 19.36
N ASP A 256 -0.77 -15.74 19.64
CA ASP A 256 -1.78 -15.71 20.67
C ASP A 256 -2.94 -16.62 20.26
N THR A 257 -3.31 -17.52 21.16
CA THR A 257 -4.39 -18.49 20.94
C THR A 257 -5.66 -18.08 21.68
N GLY A 258 -5.62 -16.93 22.35
CA GLY A 258 -6.78 -16.30 22.98
C GLY A 258 -7.76 -15.71 21.96
N PRO A 259 -9.06 -15.66 22.30
CA PRO A 259 -10.09 -15.10 21.42
C PRO A 259 -10.12 -13.56 21.32
N ASP A 260 -9.25 -12.79 22.00
CA ASP A 260 -9.47 -11.34 22.23
C ASP A 260 -8.27 -10.40 21.93
N ASP A 261 -7.29 -10.80 21.13
CA ASP A 261 -5.98 -10.12 21.12
C ASP A 261 -5.72 -9.25 19.87
N GLY A 262 -6.77 -8.56 19.41
CA GLY A 262 -6.66 -7.56 18.33
C GLY A 262 -7.64 -7.80 17.18
N GLY A 263 -8.87 -8.21 17.51
CA GLY A 263 -9.93 -8.51 16.56
C GLY A 263 -10.05 -7.45 15.46
N GLU A 264 -9.61 -7.84 14.27
CA GLU A 264 -10.15 -7.42 12.98
C GLU A 264 -11.68 -7.35 13.07
N THR A 265 -12.24 -6.18 12.79
CA THR A 265 -13.57 -6.03 12.20
C THR A 265 -13.43 -5.25 10.92
#